data_AF-A0A8I1P2Y2-F1
#
_entry.id   AF-A0A8I1P2Y2-F1
#
_cell.length_a   1.000
_cell.length_b   1.000
_cell.length_c   1.000
_cell.angle_alpha   90.00
_cell.angle_beta   90.00
_cell.angle_gamma   90.00
#
_symmetry.space_group_name_H-M   'P 1'
#
loop_
_entity.id
_entity.type
_entity.pdbx_description
1 polymer ?
#
loop_
_entity_poly.entity_id
_entity_poly.type
_entity_poly.pdbx_seq_one_letter_code
_entity_poly.pdbx_strand_id
1 'polypeptide(L)'
;MKPTNAQMSAPLTVTVEDGQLKISIGIALLAFAVQSPEAWPEDFYICDIPEFAKSMARRLQREEEDGTTLVHRMLDAAADEALEQGDDGFDEGKVQAGIDIAKSILNGKAA
;
A
#
# COMPACT_ATOMS: atom_id res chain seq x y z
N MET A 1 -15.84 -10.66 14.55
CA MET A 1 -16.81 -11.14 13.54
C MET A 1 -16.04 -11.88 12.45
N LYS A 2 -16.52 -13.00 11.92
CA LYS A 2 -15.85 -13.67 10.79
C LYS A 2 -16.13 -12.87 9.50
N PRO A 3 -15.14 -12.65 8.61
CA PRO A 3 -15.36 -11.93 7.36
C PRO A 3 -16.32 -12.70 6.45
N THR A 4 -17.08 -11.98 5.62
CA THR A 4 -17.98 -12.60 4.63
C THR A 4 -17.20 -13.02 3.38
N ASN A 5 -17.74 -13.98 2.62
CA ASN A 5 -17.13 -14.37 1.34
C ASN A 5 -16.96 -13.19 0.39
N ALA A 6 -17.92 -12.26 0.36
CA ALA A 6 -17.84 -11.05 -0.47
C ALA A 6 -16.65 -10.14 -0.07
N GLN A 7 -16.37 -10.00 1.23
CA GLN A 7 -15.20 -9.26 1.71
C GLN A 7 -13.89 -9.99 1.37
N MET A 8 -13.88 -11.32 1.50
CA MET A 8 -12.69 -12.14 1.21
C MET A 8 -12.35 -12.20 -0.28
N SER A 9 -13.32 -12.00 -1.17
CA SER A 9 -13.15 -11.98 -2.63
C SER A 9 -13.21 -10.58 -3.24
N ALA A 10 -13.18 -9.52 -2.43
CA ALA A 10 -13.24 -8.16 -2.94
C ALA A 10 -12.02 -7.83 -3.83
N PRO A 11 -12.22 -7.12 -4.95
CA PRO A 11 -11.12 -6.72 -5.84
C PRO A 11 -10.11 -5.82 -5.13
N LEU A 12 -8.90 -5.72 -5.69
CA LEU A 12 -7.95 -4.69 -5.27
C LEU A 12 -8.54 -3.30 -5.56
N THR A 13 -8.56 -2.45 -4.55
CA THR A 13 -8.93 -1.04 -4.68
C THR A 13 -7.83 -0.16 -4.12
N VAL A 14 -7.60 0.97 -4.79
CA VAL A 14 -6.75 2.06 -4.32
C VAL A 14 -7.59 3.32 -4.39
N THR A 15 -7.95 3.90 -3.25
CA THR A 15 -8.82 5.07 -3.16
C THR A 15 -8.28 6.07 -2.14
N VAL A 16 -8.65 7.35 -2.28
CA VAL A 16 -8.45 8.36 -1.23
C VAL A 16 -9.80 8.67 -0.61
N GLU A 17 -9.97 8.35 0.68
CA GLU A 17 -11.22 8.54 1.42
C GLU A 17 -10.91 9.14 2.79
N ASP A 18 -11.62 10.20 3.17
CA ASP A 18 -11.46 10.89 4.46
C ASP A 18 -9.99 11.28 4.76
N GLY A 19 -9.28 11.75 3.73
CA GLY A 19 -7.87 12.14 3.83
C GLY A 19 -6.89 10.97 3.96
N GLN A 20 -7.31 9.73 3.68
CA GLN A 20 -6.48 8.53 3.78
C GLN A 20 -6.36 7.83 2.44
N LEU A 21 -5.13 7.49 2.04
CA LEU A 21 -4.90 6.52 0.97
C LEU A 21 -5.23 5.12 1.47
N LYS A 22 -6.28 4.51 0.93
CA LYS A 22 -6.72 3.15 1.26
C LYS A 22 -6.37 2.19 0.13
N ILE A 23 -5.51 1.23 0.44
CA ILE A 23 -5.18 0.10 -0.43
C ILE A 23 -5.81 -1.14 0.21
N SER A 24 -6.75 -1.78 -0.49
CA SER A 24 -7.52 -2.90 0.08
C SER A 24 -7.73 -4.00 -0.94
N ILE A 25 -7.59 -5.25 -0.50
CA ILE A 25 -7.86 -6.44 -1.32
C ILE A 25 -8.43 -7.55 -0.44
N GLY A 26 -9.39 -8.31 -0.97
CA GLY A 26 -9.90 -9.50 -0.31
C GLY A 26 -8.82 -10.56 -0.16
N ILE A 27 -8.63 -11.12 1.05
CA ILE A 27 -7.52 -12.03 1.34
C ILE A 27 -7.56 -13.36 0.58
N ALA A 28 -8.73 -13.82 0.15
CA ALA A 28 -8.85 -14.99 -0.71
C ALA A 28 -8.47 -14.65 -2.15
N LEU A 29 -8.85 -13.47 -2.64
CA LEU A 29 -8.42 -12.98 -3.95
C LEU A 29 -6.90 -12.74 -3.98
N LEU A 30 -6.32 -12.17 -2.92
CA LEU A 30 -4.88 -12.02 -2.78
C LEU A 30 -4.17 -13.38 -2.84
N ALA A 31 -4.63 -14.37 -2.07
CA ALA A 31 -4.06 -15.71 -2.06
C ALA A 31 -4.14 -16.39 -3.44
N PHE A 32 -5.23 -16.20 -4.18
CA PHE A 32 -5.34 -16.65 -5.57
C PHE A 32 -4.35 -15.92 -6.48
N ALA A 33 -4.31 -14.59 -6.40
CA ALA A 33 -3.49 -13.75 -7.27
C ALA A 33 -1.98 -13.96 -7.10
N VAL A 34 -1.49 -14.33 -5.90
CA VAL A 34 -0.05 -14.61 -5.71
C VAL A 34 0.37 -15.99 -6.20
N GLN A 35 -0.56 -16.95 -6.26
CA GLN A 35 -0.29 -18.34 -6.70
C GLN A 35 -0.55 -18.56 -8.20
N SER A 36 -1.27 -17.64 -8.85
CA SER A 36 -1.58 -17.71 -10.29
C SER A 36 -0.43 -17.35 -11.25
N PRO A 37 0.55 -16.49 -10.91
CA PRO A 37 1.66 -16.15 -11.80
C PRO A 37 2.61 -17.35 -11.97
N GLU A 38 3.25 -17.45 -13.14
CA GLU A 38 4.28 -18.48 -13.43
C GLU A 38 5.45 -18.47 -12.44
N ALA A 39 5.67 -17.35 -11.74
CA ALA A 39 6.72 -17.20 -10.76
C ALA A 39 6.44 -17.91 -9.42
N TRP A 40 5.22 -18.41 -9.18
CA TRP A 40 4.92 -19.15 -7.95
C TRP A 40 5.48 -20.59 -8.05
N PRO A 41 6.18 -21.10 -7.02
CA PRO A 41 6.71 -22.46 -7.04
C PRO A 41 5.60 -23.53 -7.19
N GLU A 42 5.76 -24.45 -8.14
CA GLU A 42 4.77 -25.51 -8.42
C GLU A 42 4.50 -26.45 -7.23
N ASP A 43 5.50 -26.64 -6.35
CA ASP A 43 5.42 -27.56 -5.22
C ASP A 43 4.85 -26.93 -3.92
N PHE A 44 4.40 -25.67 -3.97
CA PHE A 44 3.94 -24.94 -2.79
C PHE A 44 2.54 -24.36 -2.98
N TYR A 45 1.71 -24.41 -1.94
CA TYR A 45 0.40 -23.77 -1.94
C TYR A 45 0.05 -23.14 -0.58
N ILE A 46 -0.84 -22.15 -0.62
CA ILE A 46 -1.39 -21.50 0.57
C ILE A 46 -2.49 -22.37 1.16
N CYS A 47 -2.23 -22.98 2.32
CA CYS A 47 -3.17 -23.88 2.99
C CYS A 47 -4.04 -23.20 4.07
N ASP A 48 -3.63 -22.04 4.58
CA ASP A 48 -4.37 -21.24 5.57
C ASP A 48 -4.38 -19.77 5.13
N ILE A 49 -5.50 -19.33 4.54
CA ILE A 49 -5.66 -17.99 3.98
C ILE A 49 -5.56 -16.90 5.07
N PRO A 50 -6.25 -17.01 6.23
CA PRO A 50 -6.07 -16.06 7.33
C PRO A 50 -4.62 -15.92 7.82
N GLU A 51 -3.89 -17.03 8.02
CA GLU A 51 -2.51 -16.94 8.50
C GLU A 51 -1.55 -16.43 7.42
N PHE A 52 -1.78 -16.81 6.16
CA PHE A 52 -1.10 -16.21 5.01
C PHE A 52 -1.27 -14.69 4.99
N ALA A 53 -2.50 -14.18 5.13
CA ALA A 53 -2.77 -12.76 5.10
C ALA A 53 -2.05 -12.01 6.24
N LYS A 54 -2.03 -12.57 7.45
CA LYS A 54 -1.25 -12.02 8.57
C LYS A 54 0.25 -12.04 8.26
N SER A 55 0.76 -13.12 7.66
CA SER A 55 2.16 -13.23 7.27
C SER A 55 2.54 -12.14 6.26
N MET A 56 1.71 -11.92 5.25
CA MET A 56 1.89 -10.84 4.27
C MET A 56 1.90 -9.48 4.94
N ALA A 57 0.91 -9.19 5.79
CA ALA A 57 0.85 -7.92 6.53
C ALA A 57 2.10 -7.70 7.39
N ARG A 58 2.60 -8.73 8.08
CA ARG A 58 3.85 -8.67 8.86
C ARG A 58 5.06 -8.39 7.98
N ARG A 59 5.15 -9.00 6.80
CA ARG A 59 6.27 -8.78 5.86
C ARG A 59 6.24 -7.39 5.25
N LEU A 60 5.06 -6.89 4.90
CA LEU A 60 4.87 -5.54 4.35
C LEU A 60 5.25 -4.45 5.35
N GLN A 61 5.03 -4.68 6.64
CA GLN A 61 5.36 -3.75 7.73
C GLN A 61 6.74 -3.97 8.35
N ARG A 62 7.48 -4.99 7.91
CA ARG A 62 8.80 -5.28 8.48
C ARG A 62 9.77 -4.19 8.04
N GLU A 63 10.38 -3.53 9.02
CA GLU A 63 11.44 -2.56 8.79
C GLU A 63 12.78 -3.25 8.51
N GLU A 64 13.52 -2.69 7.56
CA GLU A 64 14.94 -2.97 7.36
C GLU A 64 15.81 -2.14 8.32
N GLU A 65 17.13 -2.29 8.27
CA GLU A 65 18.07 -1.58 9.16
C GLU A 65 17.93 -0.04 9.10
N ASP A 66 17.50 0.50 7.96
CA ASP A 66 17.28 1.92 7.74
C ASP A 66 15.87 2.40 8.14
N GLY A 67 15.02 1.52 8.67
CA GLY A 67 13.63 1.81 9.02
C GLY A 67 12.65 1.77 7.84
N THR A 68 13.11 1.48 6.62
CA THR A 68 12.22 1.39 5.45
C THR A 68 11.47 0.06 5.42
N THR A 69 10.29 0.06 4.81
CA THR A 69 9.46 -1.13 4.63
C THR A 69 9.16 -1.31 3.15
N LEU A 70 8.58 -2.46 2.77
CA LEU A 70 8.10 -2.65 1.40
C LEU A 70 7.00 -1.65 1.01
N VAL A 71 6.18 -1.22 1.97
CA VAL A 71 5.14 -0.21 1.73
C VAL A 71 5.77 1.16 1.48
N HIS A 72 6.81 1.55 2.22
CA HIS A 72 7.54 2.79 1.97
C HIS A 72 8.08 2.82 0.53
N ARG A 73 8.79 1.77 0.11
CA ARG A 73 9.36 1.68 -1.24
C ARG A 73 8.30 1.72 -2.35
N MET A 74 7.15 1.08 -2.12
CA MET A 74 6.03 1.14 -3.06
C MET A 74 5.49 2.57 -3.20
N LEU A 75 5.37 3.31 -2.11
CA LEU A 75 4.90 4.70 -2.12
C LEU A 75 5.93 5.64 -2.74
N ASP A 76 7.22 5.45 -2.44
CA ASP A 76 8.31 6.23 -3.04
C ASP A 76 8.33 6.06 -4.56
N ALA A 77 8.26 4.80 -5.05
CA ALA A 77 8.21 4.51 -6.48
C ALA A 77 6.99 5.14 -7.18
N ALA A 78 5.83 5.13 -6.52
CA ALA A 78 4.62 5.76 -7.05
C ALA A 78 4.74 7.29 -7.10
N ALA A 79 5.40 7.90 -6.11
CA ALA A 79 5.64 9.34 -6.09
C ALA A 79 6.66 9.78 -7.16
N ASP A 80 7.73 8.99 -7.36
CA ASP A 80 8.71 9.22 -8.42
C ASP A 80 8.05 9.15 -9.80
N GLU A 81 7.21 8.12 -10.03
CA GLU A 81 6.47 7.99 -11.30
C GLU A 81 5.50 9.17 -11.53
N ALA A 82 4.75 9.59 -10.51
CA ALA A 82 3.84 10.74 -10.61
C ALA A 82 4.58 12.05 -10.93
N LEU A 83 5.75 12.25 -10.31
CA LEU A 83 6.61 13.40 -10.61
C LEU A 83 7.12 13.36 -12.06
N GLU A 84 7.57 12.19 -12.53
CA GLU A 84 8.05 12.01 -13.91
C GLU A 84 6.96 12.23 -14.96
N GLN A 85 5.71 11.88 -14.66
CA GLN A 85 4.57 12.14 -15.53
C GLN A 85 4.07 13.60 -15.47
N GLY A 86 4.56 14.39 -14.52
CA GLY A 86 4.12 15.76 -14.30
C GLY A 86 2.67 15.82 -13.79
N ASP A 87 2.29 14.89 -12.92
CA ASP A 87 0.96 14.85 -12.32
C ASP A 87 0.67 16.13 -11.50
N ASP A 88 -0.62 16.44 -11.36
CA ASP A 88 -1.07 17.56 -10.55
C ASP A 88 -0.76 17.34 -9.06
N GLY A 89 -0.32 18.40 -8.37
CA GLY A 89 0.05 18.36 -6.94
C GLY A 89 1.56 18.38 -6.69
N PHE A 90 2.37 18.39 -7.75
CA PHE A 90 3.81 18.58 -7.74
C PHE A 90 4.16 19.95 -8.34
N ASP A 91 5.19 20.61 -7.82
CA ASP A 91 5.66 21.92 -8.31
C ASP A 91 7.18 22.00 -8.21
N GLU A 92 7.79 22.81 -9.07
CA GLU A 92 9.23 23.07 -9.03
C GLU A 92 9.56 24.06 -7.92
N GLY A 93 10.45 23.68 -7.00
CA GLY A 93 10.82 24.58 -5.92
C GLY A 93 11.67 23.97 -4.83
N LYS A 94 11.68 24.64 -3.67
CA LYS A 94 12.38 24.13 -2.49
C LYS A 94 11.51 23.09 -1.80
N VAL A 95 12.03 21.88 -1.61
CA VAL A 95 11.37 20.79 -0.85
C VAL A 95 10.82 21.25 0.50
N GLN A 96 11.52 22.18 1.17
CA GLN A 96 11.07 22.76 2.44
C GLN A 96 9.67 23.40 2.36
N ALA A 97 9.29 24.00 1.23
CA ALA A 97 7.96 24.58 1.03
C ALA A 97 6.86 23.50 1.10
N GLY A 98 7.08 22.35 0.43
CA GLY A 98 6.18 21.20 0.51
C GLY A 98 6.09 20.62 1.92
N ILE A 99 7.23 20.54 2.62
CA ILE A 99 7.27 20.11 4.03
C ILE A 99 6.47 21.06 4.94
N ASP A 100 6.55 22.36 4.71
CA ASP A 100 5.84 23.36 5.51
C ASP A 100 4.32 23.28 5.29
N ILE A 101 3.87 23.01 4.06
CA ILE A 101 2.46 22.72 3.73
C ILE A 101 1.98 21.46 4.48
N ALA A 102 2.74 20.36 4.43
CA ALA A 102 2.35 19.14 5.14
C ALA A 102 2.28 19.36 6.66
N LYS A 103 3.23 20.12 7.22
CA LYS A 103 3.27 20.46 8.65
C LYS A 103 2.10 21.35 9.08
N SER A 104 1.61 22.27 8.25
CA SER A 104 0.46 23.10 8.63
C SER A 104 -0.77 22.22 8.85
N ILE A 105 -1.01 21.29 7.93
CA ILE A 105 -2.10 20.30 8.00
C ILE A 105 -1.97 19.42 9.24
N LEU A 106 -0.80 18.81 9.46
CA LEU A 106 -0.56 17.91 10.60
C LEU A 106 -0.72 18.61 11.96
N ASN A 107 -0.40 19.90 12.04
CA ASN A 107 -0.52 20.69 13.27
C ASN A 107 -1.93 21.28 13.47
N GLY A 108 -2.90 20.94 12.63
CA GLY A 108 -4.27 21.45 12.72
C GLY A 108 -4.41 22.94 12.39
N LYS A 109 -3.37 23.57 11.83
CA LYS A 109 -3.49 24.87 11.18
C LYS A 109 -3.95 24.60 9.76
N ALA A 110 -5.26 24.52 9.58
CA ALA A 110 -5.85 24.56 8.24
C ALA A 110 -5.19 25.71 7.45
N ALA A 111 -4.74 25.38 6.23
CA ALA A 111 -4.29 26.36 5.25
C ALA A 111 -5.41 27.37 4.96
#